data_AF-A0A7V3AA65-F1
#
_entry.id   AF-A0A7V3AA65-F1
#
_cell.length_a   1.000
_cell.length_b   1.000
_cell.length_c   1.000
_cell.angle_alpha   90.00
_cell.angle_beta   90.00
_cell.angle_gamma   90.00
#
_symmetry.space_group_name_H-M   'P 1'
#
loop_
_entity.id
_entity.type
_entity.pdbx_description
1 polymer ?
#
loop_
_entity_poly.entity_id
_entity_poly.type
_entity_poly.pdbx_seq_one_letter_code
_entity_poly.pdbx_strand_id
1 'polypeptide(L)'
;MYIEYKGDGLAGTAWIGRVHLSKTGKMLYYRDQRFQSLKGGYKANYYDVETGDNYWISGCKKDGDDTLYPGSIEVDEDVREEYWLKIRKKPECVHLKQFRSEGKYSKRRPK
;
A
#
# COMPACT_ATOMS: atom_id res chain seq x y z
N MET A 1 -2.15 3.57 -5.30
CA MET A 1 -2.69 2.87 -4.11
C MET A 1 -1.54 2.36 -3.29
N TYR A 2 -1.75 2.17 -1.99
CA TYR A 2 -0.83 1.44 -1.12
C TYR A 2 -1.18 -0.05 -1.17
N ILE A 3 -0.18 -0.90 -1.40
CA ILE A 3 -0.29 -2.36 -1.50
C ILE A 3 0.76 -2.97 -0.58
N GLU A 4 0.36 -3.79 0.39
CA GLU A 4 1.27 -4.46 1.32
C GLU A 4 1.02 -5.96 1.29
N TYR A 5 2.07 -6.72 1.00
CA TYR A 5 2.05 -8.17 1.16
C TYR A 5 2.08 -8.51 2.66
N LYS A 6 1.24 -9.43 3.13
CA LYS A 6 1.18 -9.76 4.56
C LYS A 6 2.01 -10.98 4.95
N GLY A 7 2.14 -11.97 4.07
CA GLY A 7 2.87 -13.22 4.36
C GLY A 7 2.61 -13.75 5.77
N ASP A 8 3.65 -14.29 6.40
CA ASP A 8 3.61 -14.82 7.77
C ASP A 8 4.07 -13.81 8.85
N GLY A 9 4.42 -12.58 8.44
CA GLY A 9 5.06 -11.56 9.30
C GLY A 9 4.12 -10.47 9.82
N LEU A 10 4.64 -9.63 10.73
CA LEU A 10 3.93 -8.44 11.23
C LEU A 10 4.07 -7.23 10.29
N ALA A 11 5.18 -7.14 9.56
CA ALA A 11 5.44 -6.13 8.56
C ALA A 11 5.91 -6.83 7.28
N GLY A 12 5.27 -6.55 6.16
CA GLY A 12 5.66 -7.09 4.87
C GLY A 12 6.06 -6.00 3.90
N THR A 13 6.58 -6.42 2.75
CA THR A 13 6.98 -5.52 1.67
C THR A 13 5.77 -4.76 1.16
N ALA A 14 5.94 -3.45 0.97
CA ALA A 14 4.86 -2.56 0.55
C ALA A 14 5.26 -1.66 -0.61
N TRP A 15 4.26 -1.31 -1.42
CA TRP A 15 4.39 -0.52 -2.63
C TRP A 15 3.33 0.57 -2.71
N ILE A 16 3.71 1.69 -3.32
CA ILE A 16 2.80 2.65 -3.93
C ILE A 16 2.77 2.37 -5.43
N GLY A 17 1.62 1.93 -5.92
CA GLY A 17 1.47 1.49 -7.30
C GLY A 17 0.18 1.96 -7.96
N ARG A 18 0.19 2.05 -9.29
CA ARG A 18 -1.01 2.30 -10.10
C ARG A 18 -1.85 1.05 -10.15
N VAL A 19 -3.15 1.17 -9.89
CA VAL A 19 -4.06 0.01 -9.92
C VAL A 19 -5.21 0.27 -10.88
N HIS A 20 -5.75 -0.81 -11.42
CA HIS A 20 -7.02 -0.80 -12.13
C HIS A 20 -8.04 -1.59 -11.32
N LEU A 21 -9.26 -1.08 -11.24
CA LEU A 21 -10.38 -1.82 -10.64
C LEU A 21 -11.23 -2.41 -11.75
N SER A 22 -11.77 -3.61 -11.54
CA SER A 22 -12.81 -4.13 -12.42
C SER A 22 -14.05 -3.25 -12.36
N LYS A 23 -14.93 -3.37 -13.37
CA LYS A 23 -16.20 -2.62 -13.43
C LYS A 23 -17.05 -2.74 -12.17
N THR A 24 -16.96 -3.87 -11.46
CA THR A 24 -17.71 -4.14 -10.23
C THR A 24 -16.93 -3.77 -8.96
N GLY A 25 -15.68 -3.33 -9.08
CA GLY A 25 -14.78 -3.05 -7.95
C GLY A 25 -14.35 -4.28 -7.15
N LYS A 26 -14.75 -5.49 -7.57
CA LYS A 26 -14.46 -6.74 -6.84
C LYS A 26 -13.04 -7.25 -7.04
N MET A 27 -12.44 -6.87 -8.17
CA MET A 27 -11.08 -7.24 -8.56
C MET A 27 -10.23 -5.99 -8.67
N LEU A 28 -8.98 -6.10 -8.24
CA LEU A 28 -7.96 -5.09 -8.40
C LEU A 28 -6.79 -5.70 -9.17
N TYR A 29 -6.24 -4.93 -10.11
CA TYR A 29 -5.13 -5.33 -10.96
C TYR A 29 -3.96 -4.39 -10.66
N TYR A 30 -2.80 -4.96 -10.39
CA TYR A 30 -1.58 -4.22 -10.10
C TYR A 30 -0.39 -4.99 -10.66
N ARG A 31 0.35 -4.36 -11.59
CA ARG A 31 1.35 -5.05 -12.43
C ARG A 31 0.70 -6.28 -13.09
N ASP A 32 1.37 -7.43 -13.04
CA ASP A 32 0.85 -8.70 -13.56
C ASP A 32 0.01 -9.49 -12.54
N GLN A 33 -0.26 -8.92 -11.35
CA GLN A 33 -1.01 -9.58 -10.28
C GLN A 33 -2.50 -9.18 -10.28
N ARG A 34 -3.32 -10.11 -9.79
CA ARG A 34 -4.78 -9.98 -9.73
C ARG A 34 -5.25 -10.27 -8.32
N PHE A 35 -5.93 -9.29 -7.73
CA PHE A 35 -6.37 -9.35 -6.35
C PHE A 35 -7.88 -9.39 -6.28
N GLN A 36 -8.41 -10.28 -5.43
CA GLN A 36 -9.83 -10.34 -5.14
C GLN A 36 -10.11 -9.85 -3.71
N SER A 37 -11.14 -9.02 -3.56
CA SER A 37 -11.50 -8.47 -2.26
C SER A 37 -12.04 -9.55 -1.32
N LEU A 38 -11.59 -9.51 -0.05
CA LEU A 38 -12.11 -10.31 1.06
C LEU A 38 -13.42 -9.75 1.66
N LYS A 39 -13.97 -8.67 1.06
CA LYS A 39 -15.17 -7.94 1.55
C LYS A 39 -15.02 -7.39 2.98
N GLY A 40 -13.80 -6.99 3.33
CA GLY A 40 -13.42 -6.55 4.67
C GLY A 40 -12.25 -7.38 5.18
N GLY A 41 -11.75 -7.05 6.37
CA GLY A 41 -10.79 -7.92 7.04
C GLY A 41 -10.00 -7.26 8.17
N TYR A 42 -9.33 -8.12 8.95
CA TYR A 42 -8.62 -7.73 10.18
C TYR A 42 -7.11 -7.55 9.93
N LYS A 43 -6.46 -8.50 9.25
CA LYS A 43 -5.02 -8.46 8.93
C LYS A 43 -4.73 -8.30 7.42
N ALA A 44 -5.70 -8.61 6.58
CA ALA A 44 -5.67 -8.49 5.13
C ALA A 44 -7.07 -8.12 4.64
N ASN A 45 -7.20 -7.52 3.46
CA ASN A 45 -8.49 -7.18 2.84
C ASN A 45 -8.58 -7.61 1.36
N TYR A 46 -7.50 -8.14 0.80
CA TYR A 46 -7.43 -8.78 -0.50
C TYR A 46 -6.56 -10.03 -0.42
N TYR A 47 -6.70 -10.92 -1.40
CA TYR A 47 -5.74 -11.98 -1.68
C TYR A 47 -5.38 -11.98 -3.16
N ASP A 48 -4.16 -12.37 -3.50
CA ASP A 48 -3.76 -12.62 -4.88
C ASP A 48 -4.38 -13.92 -5.38
N VAL A 49 -5.02 -13.88 -6.55
CA VAL A 49 -5.85 -14.98 -7.06
C VAL A 49 -5.01 -16.15 -7.55
N GLU A 50 -3.75 -15.94 -7.90
CA GLU A 50 -2.88 -16.99 -8.44
C GLU A 50 -2.17 -17.75 -7.32
N THR A 51 -1.71 -17.04 -6.31
CA THR A 51 -0.92 -17.58 -5.20
C THR A 51 -1.74 -17.88 -3.94
N GLY A 52 -2.87 -17.21 -3.76
CA GLY A 52 -3.65 -17.25 -2.52
C GLY A 52 -3.06 -16.40 -1.39
N ASP A 53 -1.97 -15.67 -1.67
CA ASP A 53 -1.28 -14.83 -0.70
C ASP A 53 -2.15 -13.65 -0.24
N ASN A 54 -2.01 -13.29 1.03
CA ASN A 54 -2.83 -12.24 1.65
C ASN A 54 -2.18 -10.85 1.52
N TYR A 55 -3.01 -9.85 1.25
CA TYR A 55 -2.58 -8.47 1.04
C TYR A 55 -3.46 -7.47 1.79
N TRP A 56 -2.85 -6.35 2.14
CA TRP A 56 -3.56 -5.14 2.54
C TRP A 56 -3.45 -4.07 1.44
N ILE A 57 -4.58 -3.66 0.88
CA ILE A 57 -4.64 -2.66 -0.19
C ILE A 57 -5.58 -1.54 0.20
N SER A 58 -5.09 -0.30 0.14
CA SER A 58 -5.86 0.89 0.50
C SER A 58 -5.43 2.13 -0.29
N GLY A 59 -6.20 3.21 -0.14
CA GLY A 59 -5.80 4.53 -0.63
C GLY A 59 -4.51 4.98 0.05
N CYS A 60 -3.68 5.72 -0.69
CA CYS A 60 -2.47 6.34 -0.16
C CYS A 60 -2.80 7.50 0.76
N LYS A 61 -2.15 7.59 1.92
CA LYS A 61 -2.31 8.69 2.85
C LYS A 61 -1.37 9.85 2.53
N LYS A 62 -1.84 11.07 2.79
CA LYS A 62 -1.05 12.31 2.60
C LYS A 62 0.14 12.41 3.56
N ASP A 63 -0.02 11.89 4.78
CA ASP A 63 1.07 11.86 5.76
C ASP A 63 2.09 10.74 5.48
N GLY A 64 1.72 9.75 4.65
CA GLY A 64 2.55 8.59 4.31
C GLY A 64 2.63 7.55 5.41
N ASP A 65 1.75 7.63 6.41
CA ASP A 65 1.68 6.68 7.52
C ASP A 65 0.78 5.49 7.12
N ASP A 66 1.06 4.90 5.95
CA ASP A 66 0.22 3.90 5.31
C ASP A 66 0.32 2.53 6.01
N THR A 67 1.49 2.20 6.56
CA THR A 67 1.76 0.92 7.23
C THR A 67 1.10 0.84 8.61
N LEU A 68 0.88 -0.38 9.11
CA LEU A 68 0.41 -0.60 10.49
C LEU A 68 1.54 -0.47 11.51
N TYR A 69 2.70 -1.01 11.15
CA TYR A 69 3.96 -1.00 11.90
C TYR A 69 5.05 -0.32 11.07
N PRO A 70 6.20 0.06 11.68
CA PRO A 70 7.31 0.63 10.93
C PRO A 70 7.72 -0.26 9.76
N GLY A 71 7.84 0.32 8.57
CA GLY A 71 8.08 -0.43 7.35
C GLY A 71 8.61 0.44 6.21
N SER A 72 9.25 -0.22 5.24
CA SER A 72 9.74 0.44 4.03
C SER A 72 8.69 0.32 2.93
N ILE A 73 8.43 1.42 2.22
CA ILE A 73 7.46 1.48 1.13
C ILE A 73 8.19 1.92 -0.13
N GLU A 74 8.14 1.08 -1.16
CA GLU A 74 8.64 1.41 -2.49
C GLU A 74 7.61 2.18 -3.31
N VAL A 75 8.04 3.07 -4.19
CA VAL A 75 7.17 3.88 -5.05
C VAL A 75 7.49 3.56 -6.50
N ASP A 76 6.51 3.01 -7.21
CA ASP A 76 6.65 2.65 -8.62
C ASP A 76 7.00 3.88 -9.46
N GLU A 77 7.86 3.66 -10.47
CA GLU A 77 8.39 4.73 -11.31
C GLU A 77 7.28 5.55 -11.98
N ASP A 78 6.26 4.88 -12.52
CA ASP A 78 5.16 5.48 -13.29
C ASP A 78 4.18 6.33 -12.46
N VAL A 79 4.23 6.21 -11.13
CA VAL A 79 3.40 6.98 -10.19
C VAL A 79 4.22 7.91 -9.30
N ARG A 80 5.55 7.87 -9.37
CA ARG A 80 6.42 8.55 -8.39
C ARG A 80 6.16 10.04 -8.32
N GLU A 81 6.19 10.73 -9.45
CA GLU A 81 5.91 12.17 -9.50
C GLU A 81 4.49 12.48 -9.00
N GLU A 82 3.50 11.72 -9.47
CA GLU A 82 2.09 11.91 -9.09
C GLU A 82 1.90 11.75 -7.58
N TYR A 83 2.51 10.72 -6.98
CA TYR A 83 2.45 10.44 -5.56
C TYR A 83 3.08 11.56 -4.74
N TRP A 84 4.32 11.95 -5.05
CA TRP A 84 5.02 12.95 -4.27
C TRP A 84 4.42 14.35 -4.42
N LEU A 85 4.01 14.74 -5.63
CA LEU A 85 3.48 16.07 -5.90
C LEU A 85 2.02 16.22 -5.48
N LYS A 86 1.15 15.28 -5.85
CA LYS A 86 -0.31 15.44 -5.69
C LYS A 86 -0.82 14.86 -4.39
N ILE A 87 -0.27 13.72 -3.94
CA ILE A 87 -0.73 13.03 -2.73
C ILE A 87 0.03 13.54 -1.50
N ARG A 88 1.37 13.44 -1.51
CA ARG A 88 2.22 13.84 -0.37
C ARG A 88 2.45 15.36 -0.28
N LYS A 89 2.33 16.08 -1.39
CA LYS A 89 2.65 17.51 -1.51
C LYS A 89 4.08 17.83 -1.04
N LYS A 90 5.03 16.97 -1.43
CA LYS A 90 6.46 17.05 -1.11
C LYS A 90 7.29 16.99 -2.40
N PRO A 91 7.36 18.09 -3.16
CA PRO A 91 8.12 18.14 -4.41
C PRO A 91 9.60 17.80 -4.23
N GLU A 92 10.17 18.12 -3.08
CA GLU A 92 11.55 17.78 -2.72
C GLU A 92 11.81 16.28 -2.67
N CYS A 93 10.77 15.45 -2.49
CA CYS A 93 10.87 14.00 -2.39
C CYS A 93 10.67 13.27 -3.72
N VAL A 94 10.43 13.96 -4.84
CA VAL A 94 10.11 13.33 -6.14
C VAL A 94 11.17 12.33 -6.60
N HIS A 95 12.43 12.53 -6.23
CA HIS A 95 13.54 11.63 -6.57
C HIS A 95 13.57 10.33 -5.73
N LEU A 96 12.82 10.27 -4.62
CA LEU A 96 12.81 9.13 -3.71
C LEU A 96 11.98 7.98 -4.29
N LYS A 97 12.65 6.85 -4.51
CA LYS A 97 12.02 5.59 -4.94
C LYS A 97 11.46 4.78 -3.79
N GLN A 98 11.84 5.12 -2.57
CA GLN A 98 11.46 4.41 -1.36
C GLN A 98 11.45 5.38 -0.18
N PHE A 99 10.59 5.15 0.79
CA PHE A 99 10.59 5.89 2.04
C PHE A 99 10.16 4.99 3.21
N ARG A 100 10.52 5.40 4.43
CA ARG A 100 10.10 4.72 5.66
C ARG A 100 8.80 5.31 6.18
N SER A 101 7.86 4.44 6.50
CA SER A 101 6.66 4.77 7.27
C SER A 101 6.87 4.29 8.71
N GLU A 102 6.57 5.13 9.71
CA GLU A 102 6.66 4.77 11.13
C GLU A 102 5.49 3.88 11.58
N GLY A 103 4.43 3.81 10.77
CA GLY A 103 3.27 2.98 11.02
C GLY A 103 2.28 3.59 12.01
N LYS A 104 1.00 3.33 11.77
CA LYS A 104 -0.14 3.91 12.49
C LYS A 104 -0.02 3.82 14.01
N TYR A 105 0.55 2.74 14.53
CA TYR A 105 0.65 2.53 15.98
C TYR A 105 1.83 3.23 16.65
N SER A 106 2.80 3.75 15.91
CA SER A 106 3.90 4.56 16.49
C SER A 106 3.40 5.82 17.21
N LYS A 107 2.27 6.37 16.76
CA LYS A 107 1.68 7.61 17.31
C LYS A 107 0.76 7.37 18.51
N ARG A 108 0.46 6.12 18.88
CA ARG A 108 -0.40 5.83 20.03
C ARG A 108 0.38 6.01 21.33
N ARG A 109 0.11 7.08 22.06
CA ARG A 109 0.53 7.19 23.46
C ARG A 109 -0.27 6.18 24.31
N PRO A 110 0.36 5.44 25.25
CA PRO A 110 -0.37 4.69 26.25
C PRO A 110 -1.30 5.65 27.01
N LYS A 111 -2.51 5.18 27.34
CA LYS A 111 -3.38 5.87 28.29
C LYS A 111 -2.87 5.68 29.71
#